data_AF-A0AA36EPC8-F1
#
_entry.id   AF-A0AA36EPC8-F1
#
_cell.length_a   1.000
_cell.length_b   1.000
_cell.length_c   1.000
_cell.angle_alpha   90.00
_cell.angle_beta   90.00
_cell.angle_gamma   90.00
#
_symmetry.space_group_name_H-M   'P 1'
#
loop_
_entity.id
_entity.type
_entity.pdbx_description
1 polymer ?
#
loop_
_entity_poly.entity_id
_entity_poly.type
_entity_poly.pdbx_seq_one_letter_code
_entity_poly.pdbx_strand_id
1 'polypeptide(L)'
;MKTTSSFTKKAKDVIDPRTNKTMVNVMWPPKNQAKRIPLPKRLREGTLDSMQFWIYDDATASVVIKLKKNQYLIVDPKDLLKFCECYIQTLSNFQIIIKNEWLEAIEKAFTGMVATIIERKL
;
A
#
# COMPACT_ATOMS: atom_id res chain seq x y z
N MET A 1 36.27 -5.52 8.97
CA MET A 1 34.95 -5.06 8.50
C MET A 1 35.17 -3.89 7.54
N LYS A 2 34.78 -3.97 6.26
CA LYS A 2 35.02 -2.88 5.28
C LYS A 2 33.87 -1.87 5.35
N THR A 3 34.17 -0.62 5.69
CA THR A 3 33.21 0.50 5.74
C THR A 3 32.82 0.88 4.32
N THR A 4 31.52 0.95 4.02
CA THR A 4 31.03 1.40 2.71
C THR A 4 31.14 2.91 2.63
N SER A 5 31.82 3.45 1.62
CA SER A 5 31.91 4.89 1.37
C SER A 5 30.64 5.40 0.68
N SER A 6 29.99 6.41 1.25
CA SER A 6 28.90 7.15 0.60
C SER A 6 29.45 8.18 -0.39
N PHE A 7 28.61 8.65 -1.31
CA PHE A 7 28.88 9.81 -2.16
C PHE A 7 27.73 10.80 -2.12
N THR A 8 27.99 12.06 -2.45
CA THR A 8 26.99 13.12 -2.42
C THR A 8 26.55 13.52 -3.82
N LYS A 9 25.25 13.66 -4.05
CA LYS A 9 24.67 14.14 -5.32
C LYS A 9 23.77 15.35 -5.05
N LYS A 10 23.95 16.44 -5.79
CA LYS A 10 23.06 17.62 -5.69
C LYS A 10 21.64 17.22 -6.09
N ALA A 11 20.67 17.58 -5.25
CA ALA A 11 19.27 17.46 -5.57
C ALA A 11 18.94 18.49 -6.65
N LYS A 12 18.37 18.03 -7.77
CA LYS A 12 18.02 18.91 -8.87
C LYS A 12 16.90 19.86 -8.41
N ASP A 13 17.10 21.16 -8.58
CA ASP A 13 16.10 22.20 -8.35
C ASP A 13 15.60 22.33 -6.89
N VAL A 14 16.30 21.75 -5.91
CA VAL A 14 15.99 21.92 -4.48
C VAL A 14 17.02 22.86 -3.85
N ILE A 15 16.58 24.05 -3.46
CA ILE A 15 17.41 25.08 -2.81
C ILE A 15 17.03 25.18 -1.34
N ASP A 16 18.01 25.10 -0.45
CA ASP A 16 17.82 25.40 0.96
C ASP A 16 17.60 26.91 1.14
N PRO A 17 16.42 27.37 1.61
CA PRO A 17 16.09 28.78 1.71
C PRO A 17 16.93 29.52 2.76
N ARG A 18 17.55 28.82 3.73
CA ARG A 18 18.37 29.46 4.77
C ARG A 18 19.78 29.74 4.30
N THR A 19 20.31 28.89 3.43
CA THR A 19 21.70 28.98 2.97
C THR A 19 21.83 29.39 1.51
N ASN A 20 20.70 29.45 0.78
CA ASN A 20 20.60 29.68 -0.66
C ASN A 20 21.50 28.73 -1.48
N LYS A 21 21.73 27.52 -0.97
CA LYS A 21 22.55 26.50 -1.60
C LYS A 21 21.67 25.34 -2.07
N THR A 22 22.05 24.74 -3.19
CA THR A 22 21.41 23.51 -3.66
C THR A 22 21.59 22.40 -2.61
N MET A 23 20.49 21.77 -2.21
CA MET A 23 20.52 20.64 -1.29
C MET A 23 21.32 19.48 -1.88
N VAL A 24 21.93 18.69 -1.01
CA VAL A 24 22.78 17.57 -1.38
C VAL A 24 22.25 16.29 -0.76
N ASN A 25 21.98 15.29 -1.58
CA ASN A 25 21.58 13.95 -1.16
C ASN A 25 22.82 13.09 -0.92
N VAL A 26 22.89 12.45 0.25
CA VAL A 26 23.88 11.41 0.51
C VAL A 26 23.37 10.11 -0.11
N MET A 27 24.09 9.62 -1.10
CA MET A 27 23.84 8.35 -1.76
C MET A 27 24.79 7.28 -1.21
N TRP A 28 24.22 6.14 -0.86
CA TRP A 28 24.99 4.94 -0.59
C TRP A 28 25.17 4.15 -1.88
N PRO A 29 26.34 3.55 -2.15
CA PRO A 29 26.52 2.66 -3.28
C PRO A 29 25.42 1.58 -3.25
N PRO A 30 24.76 1.29 -4.38
CA PRO A 30 23.83 0.18 -4.44
C PRO A 30 24.61 -1.07 -4.02
N LYS A 31 24.20 -1.70 -2.92
CA LYS A 31 24.73 -3.03 -2.59
C LYS A 31 24.25 -3.92 -3.73
N ASN A 32 25.15 -4.53 -4.50
CA ASN A 32 24.85 -5.50 -5.57
C ASN A 32 24.10 -6.76 -5.08
N GLN A 33 23.63 -6.76 -3.83
CA GLN A 33 22.76 -7.75 -3.26
C GLN A 33 21.34 -7.23 -3.38
N ALA A 34 20.54 -7.84 -4.25
CA ALA A 34 19.10 -7.69 -4.22
C ALA A 34 18.62 -8.03 -2.80
N LYS A 35 18.18 -7.01 -2.04
CA LYS A 35 17.52 -7.25 -0.77
C LYS A 35 16.14 -7.79 -1.07
N ARG A 36 15.94 -9.07 -0.78
CA ARG A 36 14.62 -9.68 -0.80
C ARG A 36 13.85 -9.10 0.38
N ILE A 37 13.02 -8.09 0.13
CA ILE A 37 12.09 -7.60 1.14
C ILE A 37 11.10 -8.75 1.38
N PRO A 38 11.02 -9.30 2.61
CA PRO A 38 10.08 -10.38 2.88
C PRO A 38 8.67 -9.85 2.64
N LEU A 39 7.90 -10.58 1.85
CA LEU A 39 6.48 -10.29 1.73
C LEU A 39 5.84 -10.53 3.11
N PRO A 40 4.93 -9.67 3.58
CA PRO A 40 4.15 -9.93 4.79
C PRO A 40 3.53 -11.33 4.72
N LYS A 41 3.47 -12.03 5.87
CA LYS A 41 2.83 -13.35 5.95
C LYS A 41 1.42 -13.27 5.37
N ARG A 42 1.04 -14.25 4.55
CA ARG A 42 -0.34 -14.40 4.06
C ARG A 42 -1.29 -14.33 5.26
N LEU A 43 -2.38 -13.58 5.11
CA LEU A 43 -3.47 -13.58 6.09
C LEU A 43 -3.92 -15.03 6.29
N ARG A 44 -4.08 -15.47 7.54
CA ARG A 44 -4.59 -16.82 7.84
C ARG A 44 -5.96 -16.96 7.23
N GLU A 45 -6.26 -18.08 6.59
CA GLU A 45 -7.59 -18.38 6.02
C GLU A 45 -8.72 -18.13 7.04
N GLY A 46 -9.87 -17.63 6.58
CA GLY A 46 -11.01 -17.22 7.41
C GLY A 46 -10.89 -15.87 8.14
N THR A 47 -9.82 -15.09 7.91
CA THR A 47 -9.65 -13.76 8.54
C THR A 47 -10.78 -12.80 8.15
N LEU A 48 -11.17 -12.78 6.87
CA LEU A 48 -12.21 -11.88 6.36
C LEU A 48 -13.65 -12.36 6.62
N ASP A 49 -13.87 -13.58 7.12
CA ASP A 49 -15.21 -14.07 7.48
C ASP A 49 -15.86 -13.24 8.59
N SER A 50 -15.03 -12.52 9.35
CA SER A 50 -15.44 -11.62 10.41
C SER A 50 -15.50 -10.15 9.97
N MET A 51 -15.38 -9.88 8.67
CA MET A 51 -15.45 -8.54 8.11
C MET A 51 -16.82 -7.92 8.36
N GLN A 52 -16.81 -6.64 8.78
CA GLN A 52 -18.02 -5.85 8.99
C GLN A 52 -18.19 -4.85 7.85
N PHE A 53 -17.13 -4.11 7.53
CA PHE A 53 -17.09 -3.15 6.44
C PHE A 53 -15.65 -2.85 6.06
N TRP A 54 -15.49 -2.15 4.96
CA TRP A 54 -14.24 -1.53 4.56
C TRP A 54 -14.50 -0.10 4.10
N ILE A 55 -13.58 0.78 4.47
CA ILE A 55 -13.66 2.22 4.26
C ILE A 55 -12.33 2.71 3.71
N TYR A 56 -12.38 3.66 2.79
CA TYR A 56 -11.17 4.34 2.35
C TYR A 56 -10.75 5.38 3.40
N ASP A 57 -9.48 5.34 3.79
CA ASP A 57 -8.87 6.32 4.67
C ASP A 57 -7.92 7.22 3.87
N ASP A 58 -8.28 8.49 3.77
CA ASP A 58 -7.56 9.49 2.98
C ASP A 58 -6.18 9.80 3.59
N ALA A 59 -6.07 9.76 4.92
CA ALA A 59 -4.81 10.06 5.61
C ALA A 59 -3.71 9.04 5.28
N THR A 60 -4.07 7.77 5.04
CA THR A 60 -3.14 6.69 4.68
C THR A 60 -3.21 6.29 3.22
N ALA A 61 -4.07 6.94 2.42
CA ALA A 61 -4.37 6.58 1.04
C ALA A 61 -4.63 5.07 0.83
N SER A 62 -5.29 4.45 1.80
CA SER A 62 -5.44 2.99 1.91
C SER A 62 -6.87 2.61 2.31
N VAL A 63 -7.25 1.37 2.06
CA VAL A 63 -8.53 0.84 2.55
C VAL A 63 -8.34 0.20 3.92
N VAL A 64 -9.16 0.61 4.88
CA VAL A 64 -9.24 0.03 6.20
C VAL A 64 -10.40 -0.95 6.24
N ILE A 65 -10.09 -2.24 6.41
CA ILE A 65 -11.08 -3.29 6.65
C ILE A 65 -11.30 -3.42 8.15
N LYS A 66 -12.53 -3.23 8.59
CA LYS A 66 -12.96 -3.48 9.96
C LYS A 66 -13.40 -4.93 10.11
N LEU A 67 -12.80 -5.63 11.07
CA LEU A 67 -13.19 -6.97 11.50
C LEU A 67 -13.92 -6.92 12.85
N LYS A 68 -14.57 -8.03 13.22
CA LYS A 68 -15.12 -8.22 14.58
C LYS A 68 -14.01 -8.09 15.64
N LYS A 69 -14.39 -7.86 16.90
CA LYS A 69 -13.48 -7.73 18.06
C LYS A 69 -12.46 -6.59 17.96
N ASN A 70 -12.84 -5.49 17.31
CA ASN A 70 -12.00 -4.29 17.17
C ASN A 70 -10.65 -4.53 16.46
N GLN A 71 -10.59 -5.49 15.55
CA GLN A 71 -9.44 -5.67 14.67
C GLN A 71 -9.60 -4.85 13.38
N TYR A 72 -8.47 -4.40 12.85
CA TYR A 72 -8.39 -3.58 11.64
C TYR A 72 -7.28 -4.10 10.73
N LEU A 73 -7.52 -4.10 9.43
CA LEU A 73 -6.50 -4.34 8.41
C LEU A 73 -6.40 -3.10 7.53
N ILE A 74 -5.18 -2.64 7.28
CA ILE A 74 -4.91 -1.56 6.32
C ILE A 74 -4.37 -2.22 5.05
N VAL A 75 -4.97 -1.89 3.92
CA VAL A 75 -4.75 -2.56 2.63
C VAL A 75 -4.49 -1.52 1.56
N ASP A 76 -3.32 -1.59 0.93
CA ASP A 76 -3.01 -0.88 -0.31
C ASP A 76 -3.60 -1.66 -1.51
N PRO A 77 -3.94 -1.02 -2.65
CA PRO A 77 -4.47 -1.76 -3.81
C PRO A 77 -3.61 -2.96 -4.20
N LYS A 78 -2.28 -2.84 -4.13
CA LYS A 78 -1.34 -3.91 -4.50
C LYS A 78 -1.38 -5.09 -3.53
N ASP A 79 -1.86 -4.90 -2.31
CA ASP A 79 -2.03 -5.98 -1.35
C ASP A 79 -3.19 -6.91 -1.71
N LEU A 80 -4.19 -6.42 -2.48
CA LEU A 80 -5.29 -7.25 -3.00
C LEU A 80 -4.78 -8.37 -3.90
N LEU A 81 -3.68 -8.16 -4.64
CA LEU A 81 -3.09 -9.21 -5.48
C LEU A 81 -2.57 -10.42 -4.69
N LYS A 82 -2.39 -10.28 -3.37
CA LYS A 82 -1.90 -11.31 -2.46
C LYS A 82 -3.03 -12.06 -1.75
N PHE A 83 -4.27 -11.59 -1.86
CA PHE A 83 -5.41 -12.20 -1.20
C PHE A 83 -5.79 -13.51 -1.91
N CYS A 84 -6.31 -14.48 -1.15
CA CYS A 84 -6.89 -15.69 -1.74
C CYS A 84 -8.15 -15.33 -2.53
N GLU A 85 -8.55 -16.20 -3.44
CA GLU A 85 -9.86 -16.18 -4.09
C GLU A 85 -11.00 -15.95 -3.08
N CYS A 86 -11.02 -16.73 -1.99
CA CYS A 86 -12.00 -16.60 -0.92
C CYS A 86 -12.18 -15.17 -0.39
N TYR A 87 -11.07 -14.44 -0.28
CA TYR A 87 -11.05 -13.08 0.23
C TYR A 87 -11.49 -12.07 -0.81
N ILE A 88 -11.10 -12.27 -2.06
CA ILE A 88 -11.57 -11.41 -3.16
C ILE A 88 -13.08 -11.54 -3.33
N GLN A 89 -13.63 -12.75 -3.26
CA GLN A 89 -15.08 -13.00 -3.29
C GLN A 89 -15.79 -12.37 -2.08
N THR A 90 -15.20 -12.45 -0.89
CA THR A 90 -15.74 -11.77 0.29
C THR A 90 -15.80 -10.27 0.04
N LEU A 91 -14.70 -9.67 -0.41
CA LEU A 91 -14.64 -8.23 -0.70
C LEU A 91 -15.65 -7.79 -1.76
N SER A 92 -15.88 -8.56 -2.82
CA SER A 92 -16.89 -8.21 -3.84
C SER A 92 -18.32 -8.18 -3.31
N ASN A 93 -18.60 -8.86 -2.19
CA ASN A 93 -19.92 -8.84 -1.56
C ASN A 93 -20.11 -7.59 -0.67
N PHE A 94 -19.08 -6.79 -0.44
CA PHE A 94 -19.15 -5.56 0.35
C PHE A 94 -18.86 -4.32 -0.51
N GLN A 95 -19.69 -3.30 -0.36
CA GLN A 95 -19.41 -1.99 -0.96
C GLN A 95 -18.41 -1.21 -0.10
N ILE A 96 -17.48 -0.48 -0.74
CA ILE A 96 -16.60 0.46 -0.03
C ILE A 96 -17.46 1.63 0.44
N ILE A 97 -17.34 1.96 1.72
CA ILE A 97 -18.01 3.13 2.28
C ILE A 97 -17.19 4.37 1.95
N ILE A 98 -17.82 5.34 1.29
CA ILE A 98 -17.24 6.60 0.86
C ILE A 98 -17.65 7.69 1.85
N LYS A 99 -16.69 8.46 2.36
CA LYS A 99 -16.97 9.65 3.17
C LYS A 99 -16.74 10.96 2.43
N ASN A 100 -15.97 10.94 1.35
CA ASN A 100 -15.58 12.12 0.59
C ASN A 100 -15.72 11.82 -0.92
N GLU A 101 -16.70 12.44 -1.56
CA GLU A 101 -17.03 12.21 -2.98
C GLU A 101 -15.87 12.55 -3.93
N TRP A 102 -14.96 13.45 -3.53
CA TRP A 102 -13.79 13.80 -4.34
C TRP A 102 -12.79 12.63 -4.50
N LEU A 103 -12.94 11.57 -3.70
CA LEU A 103 -12.06 10.39 -3.69
C LEU A 103 -12.66 9.19 -4.43
N GLU A 104 -13.84 9.35 -5.04
CA GLU A 104 -14.57 8.28 -5.71
C GLU A 104 -13.71 7.58 -6.78
N ALA A 105 -12.87 8.32 -7.51
CA ALA A 105 -11.98 7.76 -8.54
C ALA A 105 -10.91 6.81 -7.95
N ILE A 106 -10.39 7.13 -6.76
CA ILE A 106 -9.39 6.31 -6.08
C ILE A 106 -10.05 5.06 -5.51
N GLU A 107 -11.24 5.19 -4.95
CA GLU A 107 -12.02 4.07 -4.42
C GLU A 107 -12.49 3.12 -5.52
N LYS A 108 -12.89 3.66 -6.68
CA LYS A 108 -13.16 2.88 -7.90
C LYS A 108 -11.95 2.06 -8.36
N ALA A 109 -10.73 2.49 -8.05
CA ALA A 109 -9.54 1.70 -8.35
C ALA A 109 -9.46 0.43 -7.47
N PHE A 110 -9.91 0.49 -6.21
CA PHE A 110 -9.96 -0.69 -5.33
C PHE A 110 -11.04 -1.67 -5.76
N THR A 111 -12.28 -1.19 -5.97
CA THR A 111 -13.39 -2.06 -6.42
C THR A 111 -13.15 -2.60 -7.82
N GLY A 112 -12.61 -1.78 -8.73
CA GLY A 112 -12.20 -2.19 -10.07
C GLY A 112 -11.07 -3.22 -10.07
N MET A 113 -10.13 -3.12 -9.12
CA MET A 113 -9.08 -4.13 -8.97
C MET A 113 -9.64 -5.45 -8.45
N VAL A 114 -10.58 -5.44 -7.50
CA VAL A 114 -11.30 -6.65 -7.06
C VAL A 114 -12.02 -7.29 -8.25
N ALA A 115 -12.78 -6.51 -9.03
CA ALA A 115 -13.48 -7.01 -10.22
C ALA A 115 -12.50 -7.60 -11.25
N THR A 116 -11.39 -6.93 -11.52
CA THR A 116 -10.35 -7.41 -12.46
C THR A 116 -9.73 -8.72 -11.98
N ILE A 117 -9.52 -8.89 -10.67
CA ILE A 117 -8.99 -10.14 -10.11
C ILE A 117 -10.01 -11.26 -10.30
N ILE A 118 -11.30 -11.00 -10.06
CA ILE A 118 -12.38 -11.98 -10.28
C ILE A 118 -12.39 -12.42 -11.74
N GLU A 119 -12.40 -11.49 -12.70
CA GLU A 119 -12.48 -11.82 -14.12
C GLU A 119 -11.25 -12.56 -14.68
N ARG A 120 -10.07 -12.36 -14.09
CA ARG A 120 -8.80 -12.85 -14.67
C ARG A 120 -8.16 -14.03 -13.93
N LYS A 121 -8.51 -14.25 -12.67
CA LYS A 121 -7.87 -15.28 -11.82
C LYS A 121 -8.84 -16.33 -11.30
N LEU A 122 -10.15 -16.06 -11.31
CA LEU A 122 -11.21 -16.99 -10.92
C LEU A 122 -11.90 -17.49 -12.18
#